data_AF-A0A1J7BFK1-F1
#
_entry.id   AF-A0A1J7BFK1-F1
#
_cell.length_a   1.000
_cell.length_b   1.000
_cell.length_c   1.000
_cell.angle_alpha   90.00
_cell.angle_beta   90.00
_cell.angle_gamma   90.00
#
_symmetry.space_group_name_H-M   'P 1'
#
loop_
_entity.id
_entity.type
_entity.pdbx_description
1 polymer ?
#
loop_
_entity_poly.entity_id
_entity_poly.type
_entity_poly.pdbx_seq_one_letter_code
_entity_poly.pdbx_strand_id
1 'polypeptide(L)'
;MHETELCTRWDELERDGLRPLQDKLRPEYAQVQLERDYSSWLVPGLFQTREYVTRVLSAIRDIKRLPDDVASAVEARIERQSILEDPRKKFMVLIEEQVVRNGFGGPAVMRPQIDRLIHAVWRPNVHLGVIPANSDRRWWPAETFTIMDGDRVSVELETRYVNLTDPAEIDRYVELFADLSRIALHGADAARFLETARDTLS
;
A
#
# COMPACT_ATOMS: atom_id res chain seq x y z
N MET A 1 -12.70 -16.20 18.67
CA MET A 1 -11.45 -15.86 17.97
C MET A 1 -10.35 -15.83 19.00
N HIS A 2 -9.25 -16.55 18.76
CA HIS A 2 -8.09 -16.49 19.65
C HIS A 2 -7.29 -15.21 19.32
N GLU A 3 -6.78 -14.54 20.34
CA GLU A 3 -5.99 -13.29 20.27
C GLU A 3 -4.79 -13.38 19.30
N THR A 4 -4.32 -14.59 19.00
CA THR A 4 -3.22 -14.91 18.08
C THR A 4 -3.55 -14.69 16.59
N GLU A 5 -4.83 -14.67 16.19
CA GLU A 5 -5.22 -14.39 14.79
C GLU A 5 -5.23 -12.89 14.45
N LEU A 6 -5.29 -12.03 15.48
CA LEU A 6 -5.36 -10.58 15.33
C LEU A 6 -3.97 -9.93 15.21
N CYS A 7 -2.90 -10.61 15.64
CA CYS A 7 -1.55 -10.04 15.63
C CYS A 7 -0.51 -11.14 15.34
N THR A 8 -0.09 -11.20 14.08
CA THR A 8 0.84 -12.25 13.61
C THR A 8 2.23 -11.66 13.44
N ARG A 9 3.27 -12.45 13.74
CA ARG A 9 4.65 -12.01 13.49
C ARG A 9 5.00 -12.16 12.02
N TRP A 10 5.75 -11.18 11.48
CA TRP A 10 6.19 -11.26 10.08
C TRP A 10 7.06 -12.49 9.80
N ASP A 11 7.96 -12.85 10.72
CA ASP A 11 8.83 -14.03 10.59
C ASP A 11 8.06 -15.35 10.59
N GLU A 12 6.84 -15.38 11.13
CA GLU A 12 5.94 -16.54 11.01
C GLU A 12 5.25 -16.57 9.65
N LEU A 13 4.80 -15.41 9.15
CA LEU A 13 4.12 -15.28 7.85
C LEU A 13 5.05 -15.57 6.67
N GLU A 14 6.30 -15.11 6.75
CA GLU A 14 7.31 -15.18 5.70
C GLU A 14 8.22 -16.41 5.83
N ARG A 15 8.03 -17.24 6.87
CA ARG A 15 8.88 -18.41 7.18
C ARG A 15 9.13 -19.31 5.97
N ASP A 16 8.08 -19.53 5.18
CA ASP A 16 8.11 -20.44 4.04
C ASP A 16 8.53 -19.76 2.73
N GLY A 17 8.83 -18.44 2.77
CA GLY A 17 9.17 -17.61 1.61
C GLY A 17 8.16 -16.51 1.33
N LEU A 18 8.51 -15.62 0.39
CA LEU A 18 7.69 -14.48 0.00
C LEU A 18 6.54 -14.88 -0.93
N ARG A 19 6.73 -15.92 -1.76
CA ARG A 19 5.71 -16.43 -2.67
C ARG A 19 4.53 -17.05 -1.92
N PRO A 20 4.73 -17.98 -0.97
CA PRO A 20 3.62 -18.51 -0.16
C PRO A 20 2.81 -17.42 0.54
N LEU A 21 3.47 -16.35 1.00
CA LEU A 21 2.78 -15.19 1.56
C LEU A 21 1.89 -14.48 0.53
N GLN A 22 2.38 -14.25 -0.70
CA GLN A 22 1.55 -13.66 -1.76
C GLN A 22 0.34 -14.53 -2.12
N ASP A 23 0.52 -15.85 -2.12
CA ASP A 23 -0.57 -16.80 -2.40
C ASP A 23 -1.63 -16.80 -1.29
N LYS A 24 -1.22 -16.68 -0.02
CA LYS A 24 -2.13 -16.54 1.14
C LYS A 24 -2.96 -15.26 1.06
N LEU A 25 -2.36 -14.14 0.65
CA LEU A 25 -3.05 -12.85 0.57
C LEU A 25 -4.01 -12.74 -0.62
N ARG A 26 -3.77 -13.49 -1.70
CA ARG A 26 -4.58 -13.43 -2.93
C ARG A 26 -6.10 -13.58 -2.70
N PRO A 27 -6.60 -14.63 -2.01
CA PRO A 27 -8.05 -14.78 -1.80
C PRO A 27 -8.64 -13.65 -0.95
N GLU A 28 -7.89 -13.06 -0.03
CA GLU A 28 -8.38 -11.96 0.80
C GLU A 28 -8.71 -10.74 -0.06
N TYR A 29 -7.77 -10.29 -0.88
CA TYR A 29 -7.98 -9.16 -1.80
C TYR A 29 -9.08 -9.43 -2.85
N ALA A 30 -9.25 -10.69 -3.25
CA ALA A 30 -10.29 -11.08 -4.20
C ALA A 30 -11.70 -10.86 -3.65
N GLN A 31 -11.90 -10.92 -2.33
CA GLN A 31 -13.22 -10.78 -1.70
C GLN A 31 -13.59 -9.31 -1.41
N VAL A 32 -12.60 -8.46 -1.12
CA VAL A 32 -12.80 -7.05 -0.73
C VAL A 32 -13.47 -6.22 -1.84
N GLN A 33 -14.58 -5.55 -1.55
CA GLN A 33 -15.26 -4.67 -2.52
C GLN A 33 -14.81 -3.21 -2.41
N LEU A 34 -14.51 -2.74 -1.20
CA LEU A 34 -14.01 -1.41 -0.92
C LEU A 34 -12.74 -1.50 -0.08
N GLU A 35 -11.63 -1.06 -0.66
CA GLU A 35 -10.34 -0.96 0.02
C GLU A 35 -10.03 0.53 0.27
N ARG A 36 -9.68 0.87 1.51
CA ARG A 36 -9.08 2.17 1.86
C ARG A 36 -7.66 1.94 2.35
N ASP A 37 -6.68 2.31 1.53
CA ASP A 37 -5.26 2.11 1.80
C ASP A 37 -4.64 3.47 2.15
N TYR A 38 -4.03 3.56 3.33
CA TYR A 38 -3.15 4.65 3.68
C TYR A 38 -1.71 4.13 3.77
N SER A 39 -0.84 4.73 2.98
CA SER A 39 0.56 4.32 2.85
C SER A 39 1.49 5.48 3.21
N SER A 40 2.28 5.29 4.27
CA SER A 40 3.21 6.31 4.77
C SER A 40 4.65 6.17 4.26
N TRP A 41 5.05 4.99 3.78
CA TRP A 41 6.47 4.72 3.47
C TRP A 41 6.75 4.03 2.14
N LEU A 42 5.89 3.13 1.67
CA LEU A 42 6.07 2.42 0.39
C LEU A 42 4.88 2.66 -0.51
N VAL A 43 5.10 2.51 -1.82
CA VAL A 43 3.98 2.56 -2.76
C VAL A 43 3.06 1.36 -2.47
N PRO A 44 1.73 1.56 -2.35
CA PRO A 44 0.83 0.46 -2.05
C PRO A 44 0.86 -0.65 -3.09
N GLY A 45 0.81 -1.91 -2.63
CA GLY A 45 1.16 -3.09 -3.41
C GLY A 45 0.41 -3.28 -4.73
N LEU A 46 -0.85 -2.81 -4.79
CA LEU A 46 -1.68 -2.86 -6.00
C LEU A 46 -1.21 -1.90 -7.10
N PHE A 47 -0.43 -0.89 -6.73
CA PHE A 47 0.04 0.18 -7.62
C PHE A 47 1.52 0.08 -7.93
N GLN A 48 2.22 -0.95 -7.43
CA GLN A 48 3.65 -1.14 -7.66
C GLN A 48 3.94 -1.59 -9.11
N THR A 49 5.02 -1.10 -9.72
CA THR A 49 5.56 -1.66 -10.96
C THR A 49 6.37 -2.92 -10.68
N ARG A 50 6.59 -3.75 -11.70
CA ARG A 50 7.38 -4.98 -11.56
C ARG A 50 8.78 -4.71 -11.01
N GLU A 51 9.44 -3.67 -11.49
CA GLU A 51 10.76 -3.25 -11.04
C GLU A 51 10.73 -2.83 -9.58
N TYR A 52 9.74 -2.04 -9.16
CA TYR A 52 9.59 -1.62 -7.76
C TYR A 52 9.28 -2.80 -6.84
N VAL A 53 8.34 -3.67 -7.22
CA VAL A 53 8.03 -4.91 -6.48
C VAL A 53 9.30 -5.75 -6.28
N THR A 54 10.10 -5.92 -7.34
CA THR A 54 11.35 -6.68 -7.27
C THR A 54 12.30 -6.06 -6.25
N ARG A 55 12.48 -4.74 -6.26
CA ARG A 55 13.32 -4.04 -5.27
C ARG A 55 12.81 -4.24 -3.84
N VAL A 56 11.51 -4.13 -3.62
CA VAL A 56 10.89 -4.29 -2.29
C VAL A 56 11.10 -5.71 -1.77
N LEU A 57 10.75 -6.71 -2.59
CA LEU A 57 10.83 -8.11 -2.20
C LEU A 57 12.28 -8.58 -2.02
N SER A 58 13.22 -8.14 -2.86
CA SER A 58 14.65 -8.39 -2.65
C SER A 58 15.15 -7.81 -1.33
N ALA A 59 14.76 -6.57 -1.00
CA ALA A 59 15.17 -5.94 0.25
C ALA A 59 14.62 -6.70 1.48
N ILE A 60 13.34 -7.10 1.45
CA ILE A 60 12.74 -7.91 2.52
C ILE A 60 13.48 -9.24 2.67
N ARG A 61 13.75 -9.94 1.56
CA ARG A 61 14.53 -11.18 1.55
C ARG A 61 15.89 -10.99 2.19
N ASP A 62 16.63 -9.95 1.80
CA ASP A 62 17.98 -9.69 2.30
C ASP A 62 17.98 -9.35 3.80
N ILE A 63 17.10 -8.45 4.24
CA ILE A 63 17.00 -7.99 5.63
C ILE A 63 16.62 -9.16 6.56
N LYS A 64 15.63 -9.97 6.13
CA LYS A 64 15.06 -11.04 6.94
C LYS A 64 15.69 -12.42 6.69
N ARG A 65 16.67 -12.50 5.77
CA ARG A 65 17.39 -13.73 5.39
C ARG A 65 16.47 -14.88 4.98
N LEU A 66 15.48 -14.55 4.16
CA LEU A 66 14.45 -15.50 3.69
C LEU A 66 14.97 -16.35 2.52
N PRO A 67 14.29 -17.48 2.19
CA PRO A 67 14.53 -18.20 0.94
C PRO A 67 14.46 -17.27 -0.29
N ASP A 68 15.28 -17.55 -1.29
CA ASP A 68 15.25 -16.77 -2.54
C ASP A 68 14.16 -17.28 -3.48
N ASP A 69 12.94 -16.80 -3.25
CA ASP A 69 11.78 -17.01 -4.12
C ASP A 69 11.25 -15.68 -4.70
N VAL A 70 12.11 -14.64 -4.74
CA VAL A 70 11.71 -13.28 -5.12
C VAL A 70 11.04 -13.24 -6.49
N ALA A 71 11.61 -13.92 -7.50
CA ALA A 71 11.06 -13.89 -8.86
C ALA A 71 9.61 -14.42 -8.91
N SER A 72 9.33 -15.54 -8.24
CA SER A 72 7.97 -16.11 -8.23
C SER A 72 7.02 -15.31 -7.36
N ALA A 73 7.51 -14.66 -6.30
CA ALA A 73 6.76 -13.75 -5.46
C ALA A 73 6.39 -12.44 -6.19
N VAL A 74 7.30 -11.92 -7.03
CA VAL A 74 7.02 -10.77 -7.91
C VAL A 74 5.87 -11.11 -8.85
N GLU A 75 5.91 -12.27 -9.52
CA GLU A 75 4.80 -12.70 -10.38
C GLU A 75 3.47 -12.76 -9.62
N ALA A 76 3.47 -13.38 -8.44
CA ALA A 76 2.25 -13.50 -7.64
C ALA A 76 1.69 -12.14 -7.19
N ARG A 77 2.56 -11.17 -6.85
CA ARG A 77 2.13 -9.81 -6.49
C ARG A 77 1.58 -9.05 -7.70
N ILE A 78 2.22 -9.16 -8.86
CA ILE A 78 1.76 -8.53 -10.11
C ILE A 78 0.43 -9.14 -10.58
N GLU A 79 0.28 -10.47 -10.54
CA GLU A 79 -0.98 -11.16 -10.87
C GLU A 79 -2.15 -10.65 -10.00
N ARG A 80 -1.91 -10.43 -8.70
CA ARG A 80 -2.93 -9.91 -7.78
C ARG A 80 -3.42 -8.51 -8.17
N GLN A 81 -2.63 -7.71 -8.88
CA GLN A 81 -3.05 -6.37 -9.32
C GLN A 81 -4.20 -6.40 -10.34
N SER A 82 -4.48 -7.56 -10.96
CA SER A 82 -5.62 -7.74 -11.87
C SER A 82 -6.98 -7.39 -11.24
N ILE A 83 -7.09 -7.38 -9.90
CA ILE A 83 -8.30 -6.93 -9.21
C ILE A 83 -8.65 -5.46 -9.48
N LEU A 84 -7.67 -4.64 -9.88
CA LEU A 84 -7.90 -3.25 -10.30
C LEU A 84 -8.74 -3.15 -11.58
N GLU A 85 -8.86 -4.24 -12.33
CA GLU A 85 -9.68 -4.30 -13.55
C GLU A 85 -11.14 -4.66 -13.26
N ASP A 86 -11.50 -5.03 -12.02
CA ASP A 86 -12.90 -5.27 -11.65
C ASP A 86 -13.61 -3.92 -11.40
N PRO A 87 -14.59 -3.53 -12.22
CA PRO A 87 -15.28 -2.25 -12.08
C PRO A 87 -16.18 -2.18 -10.84
N ARG A 88 -16.50 -3.32 -10.23
CA ARG A 88 -17.34 -3.41 -9.01
C ARG A 88 -16.56 -3.06 -7.76
N LYS A 89 -15.25 -3.28 -7.76
CA LYS A 89 -14.36 -2.93 -6.65
C LYS A 89 -14.06 -1.44 -6.65
N LYS A 90 -13.79 -0.87 -5.48
CA LYS A 90 -13.40 0.53 -5.27
C LYS A 90 -12.17 0.61 -4.39
N PHE A 91 -11.24 1.48 -4.76
CA PHE A 91 -10.00 1.71 -4.04
C PHE A 91 -9.90 3.19 -3.69
N MET A 92 -9.79 3.50 -2.40
CA MET A 92 -9.47 4.83 -1.90
C MET A 92 -8.05 4.78 -1.37
N VAL A 93 -7.14 5.54 -1.95
CA VAL A 93 -5.72 5.39 -1.68
C VAL A 93 -5.17 6.74 -1.27
N LEU A 94 -4.53 6.81 -0.11
CA LEU A 94 -3.81 7.98 0.35
C LEU A 94 -2.34 7.62 0.50
N ILE A 95 -1.48 8.37 -0.18
CA ILE A 95 -0.03 8.24 -0.01
C ILE A 95 0.54 9.53 0.59
N GLU A 96 1.45 9.39 1.54
CA GLU A 96 2.28 10.52 1.98
C GLU A 96 3.25 10.93 0.86
N GLU A 97 3.60 12.20 0.76
CA GLU A 97 4.64 12.70 -0.18
C GLU A 97 5.92 11.86 -0.09
N GLN A 98 6.29 11.40 1.11
CA GLN A 98 7.50 10.61 1.34
C GLN A 98 7.53 9.30 0.54
N VAL A 99 6.38 8.72 0.21
CA VAL A 99 6.26 7.51 -0.61
C VAL A 99 6.91 7.67 -1.99
N VAL A 100 6.84 8.88 -2.55
CA VAL A 100 7.44 9.19 -3.87
C VAL A 100 8.78 9.92 -3.78
N ARG A 101 9.17 10.38 -2.58
CA ARG A 101 10.42 11.13 -2.33
C ARG A 101 11.55 10.30 -1.73
N ASN A 102 11.28 9.17 -1.09
CA ASN A 102 12.29 8.38 -0.39
C ASN A 102 13.36 7.71 -1.29
N GLY A 103 13.19 7.77 -2.61
CA GLY A 103 14.17 7.28 -3.58
C GLY A 103 14.38 5.77 -3.60
N PHE A 104 13.43 4.98 -3.09
CA PHE A 104 13.59 3.53 -3.00
C PHE A 104 13.80 2.89 -4.39
N GLY A 105 14.98 2.28 -4.60
CA GLY A 105 15.36 1.71 -5.90
C GLY A 105 15.98 2.71 -6.90
N GLY A 106 16.08 3.99 -6.54
CA GLY A 106 16.68 5.05 -7.35
C GLY A 106 15.76 5.58 -8.46
N PRO A 107 16.16 6.66 -9.17
CA PRO A 107 15.32 7.35 -10.15
C PRO A 107 14.82 6.47 -11.30
N ALA A 108 15.64 5.52 -11.76
CA ALA A 108 15.28 4.62 -12.85
C ALA A 108 14.09 3.71 -12.50
N VAL A 109 13.93 3.35 -11.22
CA VAL A 109 12.79 2.57 -10.71
C VAL A 109 11.62 3.48 -10.36
N MET A 110 11.92 4.62 -9.73
CA MET A 110 10.88 5.52 -9.22
C MET A 110 10.15 6.31 -10.31
N ARG A 111 10.80 6.66 -11.44
CA ARG A 111 10.12 7.39 -12.53
C ARG A 111 8.94 6.59 -13.11
N PRO A 112 9.13 5.33 -13.60
CA PRO A 112 8.01 4.51 -14.04
C PRO A 112 7.00 4.21 -12.92
N GLN A 113 7.46 4.10 -11.68
CA GLN A 113 6.59 3.89 -10.53
C GLN A 113 5.66 5.08 -10.29
N ILE A 114 6.15 6.31 -10.41
CA ILE A 114 5.33 7.51 -10.27
C ILE A 114 4.39 7.65 -11.48
N ASP A 115 4.84 7.31 -12.69
CA ASP A 115 3.95 7.26 -13.87
C ASP A 115 2.77 6.29 -13.64
N ARG A 116 3.02 5.13 -13.03
CA ARG A 116 1.97 4.16 -12.65
C ARG A 116 0.94 4.76 -11.68
N LEU A 117 1.37 5.62 -10.75
CA LEU A 117 0.47 6.33 -9.82
C LEU A 117 -0.31 7.43 -10.54
N ILE A 118 0.32 8.19 -11.44
CA ILE A 118 -0.37 9.19 -12.28
C ILE A 118 -1.47 8.52 -13.10
N HIS A 119 -1.19 7.36 -13.71
CA HIS A 119 -2.22 6.58 -14.40
C HIS A 119 -3.35 6.11 -13.48
N ALA A 120 -3.05 5.78 -12.22
CA ALA A 120 -4.04 5.33 -11.25
C ALA A 120 -5.00 6.44 -10.83
N VAL A 121 -4.55 7.70 -10.76
CA VAL A 121 -5.40 8.87 -10.48
C VAL A 121 -6.59 8.97 -11.42
N TRP A 122 -6.44 8.50 -12.67
CA TRP A 122 -7.47 8.61 -13.71
C TRP A 122 -8.32 7.35 -13.87
N ARG A 123 -8.13 6.31 -13.04
CA ARG A 123 -8.94 5.08 -13.11
C ARG A 123 -10.32 5.31 -12.47
N PRO A 124 -11.42 4.82 -13.08
CA PRO A 124 -12.78 5.09 -12.60
C PRO A 124 -13.13 4.41 -11.26
N ASN A 125 -12.36 3.41 -10.85
CA ASN A 125 -12.53 2.69 -9.59
C ASN A 125 -11.48 3.05 -8.54
N VAL A 126 -10.57 3.99 -8.82
CA VAL A 126 -9.49 4.40 -7.91
C VAL A 126 -9.61 5.88 -7.57
N HIS A 127 -9.55 6.20 -6.28
CA HIS A 127 -9.49 7.56 -5.76
C HIS A 127 -8.15 7.71 -5.05
N LEU A 128 -7.12 8.14 -5.79
CA LEU A 128 -5.78 8.32 -5.26
C LEU A 128 -5.58 9.79 -4.85
N GLY A 129 -5.24 9.99 -3.59
CA GLY A 129 -4.81 11.27 -3.02
C GLY A 129 -3.36 11.24 -2.57
N VAL A 130 -2.70 12.39 -2.65
CA VAL A 130 -1.34 12.59 -2.15
C VAL A 130 -1.37 13.62 -1.03
N ILE A 131 -0.78 13.31 0.11
CA ILE A 131 -0.68 14.24 1.24
C ILE A 131 0.68 14.95 1.18
N PRO A 132 0.74 16.26 0.89
CA PRO A 132 1.97 17.03 0.94
C PRO A 132 2.59 17.07 2.34
N ALA A 133 3.92 17.11 2.43
CA ALA A 133 4.62 17.12 3.72
C ALA A 133 4.33 18.36 4.58
N ASN A 134 3.91 19.47 3.95
CA ASN A 134 3.65 20.76 4.59
C ASN A 134 2.16 21.08 4.77
N SER A 135 1.27 20.09 4.65
CA SER A 135 -0.15 20.26 4.98
C SER A 135 -0.33 20.68 6.44
N ASP A 136 -1.34 21.49 6.73
CA ASP A 136 -1.73 21.82 8.11
C ASP A 136 -2.42 20.60 8.74
N ARG A 137 -1.70 19.84 9.58
CA ARG A 137 -2.14 18.51 10.05
C ARG A 137 -2.60 18.56 11.49
N ARG A 138 -3.77 17.98 11.73
CA ARG A 138 -4.23 17.59 13.07
C ARG A 138 -3.57 16.28 13.55
N TRP A 139 -3.22 15.40 12.63
CA TRP A 139 -2.65 14.06 12.89
C TRP A 139 -1.20 13.96 12.42
N TRP A 140 -0.38 13.23 13.15
CA TRP A 140 0.92 12.77 12.65
C TRP A 140 0.73 11.65 11.60
N PRO A 141 1.72 11.37 10.75
CA PRO A 141 1.64 10.23 9.85
C PRO A 141 1.50 8.94 10.67
N ALA A 142 0.50 8.13 10.36
CA ALA A 142 0.32 6.81 10.97
C ALA A 142 1.20 5.75 10.32
N GLU A 143 1.19 4.55 10.90
CA GLU A 143 1.63 3.33 10.25
C GLU A 143 0.80 3.05 8.98
N THR A 144 1.35 2.30 8.03
CA THR A 144 0.57 1.88 6.85
C THR A 144 -0.59 0.99 7.31
N PHE A 145 -1.79 1.30 6.85
CA PHE A 145 -2.98 0.53 7.18
C PHE A 145 -3.96 0.41 6.00
N THR A 146 -4.72 -0.66 6.00
CA THR A 146 -5.74 -0.94 4.98
C THR A 146 -7.07 -1.31 5.62
N ILE A 147 -8.10 -0.52 5.36
CA ILE A 147 -9.48 -0.80 5.75
C ILE A 147 -10.14 -1.58 4.61
N MET A 148 -10.68 -2.75 4.92
CA MET A 148 -11.34 -3.64 3.97
C MET A 148 -12.82 -3.72 4.33
N ASP A 149 -13.70 -3.32 3.40
CA ASP A 149 -15.17 -3.34 3.49
C ASP A 149 -15.80 -2.65 4.73
N GLY A 150 -14.99 -2.04 5.59
CA GLY A 150 -15.42 -1.46 6.86
C GLY A 150 -15.63 -2.49 7.98
N ASP A 151 -15.15 -3.73 7.84
CA ASP A 151 -15.25 -4.78 8.85
C ASP A 151 -13.89 -5.28 9.35
N ARG A 152 -12.80 -4.85 8.70
CA ARG A 152 -11.43 -5.22 9.05
C ARG A 152 -10.45 -4.10 8.74
N VAL A 153 -9.47 -3.91 9.61
CA VAL A 153 -8.30 -3.07 9.35
C VAL A 153 -7.04 -3.91 9.49
N SER A 154 -6.17 -3.90 8.49
CA SER A 154 -4.81 -4.39 8.65
C SER A 154 -3.85 -3.25 8.91
N VAL A 155 -2.88 -3.45 9.80
CA VAL A 155 -1.83 -2.47 10.15
C VAL A 155 -0.48 -3.16 10.03
N GLU A 156 0.42 -2.54 9.27
CA GLU A 156 1.77 -3.05 9.05
C GLU A 156 2.75 -2.39 10.04
N LEU A 157 3.23 -3.17 11.00
CA LEU A 157 4.31 -2.79 11.92
C LEU A 157 5.60 -3.49 11.51
N GLU A 158 6.75 -3.00 11.97
CA GLU A 158 8.06 -3.59 11.65
C GLU A 158 8.15 -5.09 11.97
N THR A 159 7.55 -5.53 13.09
CA THR A 159 7.64 -6.92 13.57
C THR A 159 6.32 -7.67 13.56
N ARG A 160 5.21 -6.99 13.25
CA ARG A 160 3.85 -7.53 13.36
C ARG A 160 2.99 -7.07 12.20
N TYR A 161 2.11 -7.98 11.78
CA TYR A 161 0.97 -7.69 10.95
C TYR A 161 -0.29 -7.84 11.81
N VAL A 162 -0.99 -6.73 12.04
CA VAL A 162 -2.14 -6.68 12.95
C VAL A 162 -3.41 -6.62 12.12
N ASN A 163 -4.37 -7.51 12.39
CA ASN A 163 -5.72 -7.48 11.85
C ASN A 163 -6.68 -7.11 12.97
N LEU A 164 -7.29 -5.94 12.87
CA LEU A 164 -8.28 -5.43 13.81
C LEU A 164 -9.68 -5.72 13.27
N THR A 165 -10.55 -6.21 14.15
CA THR A 165 -11.97 -6.48 13.86
C THR A 165 -12.90 -5.87 14.91
N ASP A 166 -12.36 -5.17 15.92
CA ASP A 166 -13.17 -4.44 16.89
C ASP A 166 -13.82 -3.22 16.21
N PRO A 167 -15.16 -3.08 16.24
CA PRO A 167 -15.85 -1.97 15.60
C PRO A 167 -15.37 -0.59 16.03
N ALA A 168 -15.02 -0.39 17.30
CA ALA A 168 -14.56 0.91 17.79
C ALA A 168 -13.16 1.25 17.25
N GLU A 169 -12.29 0.26 17.08
CA GLU A 169 -10.99 0.45 16.43
C GLU A 169 -11.15 0.73 14.93
N ILE A 170 -12.03 0.00 14.26
CA ILE A 170 -12.34 0.22 12.83
C ILE A 170 -12.86 1.65 12.63
N ASP A 171 -13.84 2.09 13.42
CA ASP A 171 -14.41 3.43 13.35
C ASP A 171 -13.32 4.50 13.52
N ARG A 172 -12.39 4.27 14.45
CA ARG A 172 -11.26 5.18 14.68
C ARG A 172 -10.34 5.31 13.47
N TYR A 173 -10.05 4.21 12.76
CA TYR A 173 -9.27 4.22 11.51
C TYR A 173 -10.04 4.85 10.34
N VAL A 174 -11.36 4.65 10.28
CA VAL A 174 -12.23 5.31 9.29
C VAL A 174 -12.21 6.83 9.48
N GLU A 175 -12.32 7.31 10.71
CA GLU A 175 -12.19 8.74 11.04
C GLU A 175 -10.81 9.29 10.67
N LEU A 176 -9.75 8.56 11.02
CA LEU A 176 -8.38 8.94 10.67
C LEU A 176 -8.20 9.06 9.16
N PHE A 177 -8.66 8.06 8.39
CA PHE A 177 -8.58 8.07 6.93
C PHE A 177 -9.36 9.27 6.34
N ALA A 178 -10.55 9.55 6.87
CA ALA A 178 -11.35 10.69 6.44
C ALA A 178 -10.65 12.03 6.72
N ASP A 179 -10.05 12.20 7.90
CA ASP A 179 -9.29 13.40 8.26
C ASP A 179 -8.05 13.58 7.37
N LEU A 180 -7.30 12.50 7.10
CA LEU A 180 -6.15 12.52 6.19
C LEU A 180 -6.57 12.81 4.74
N SER A 181 -7.71 12.30 4.29
CA SER A 181 -8.24 12.55 2.95
C SER A 181 -8.56 14.03 2.70
N ARG A 182 -9.01 14.77 3.73
CA ARG A 182 -9.32 16.21 3.61
C ARG A 182 -8.10 17.09 3.36
N ILE A 183 -6.91 16.64 3.76
CA ILE A 183 -5.65 17.37 3.57
C ILE A 183 -4.83 16.86 2.37
N ALA A 184 -5.36 15.86 1.64
CA ALA A 184 -4.73 15.31 0.46
C ALA A 184 -5.12 16.11 -0.80
N LEU A 185 -4.17 16.24 -1.72
CA LEU A 185 -4.44 16.64 -3.09
C LEU A 185 -5.10 15.46 -3.80
N HIS A 186 -6.12 15.74 -4.62
CA HIS A 186 -6.86 14.73 -5.39
C HIS A 186 -6.94 15.09 -6.86
N GLY A 187 -7.25 14.11 -7.71
CA GLY A 187 -7.49 14.33 -9.14
C GLY A 187 -6.32 15.04 -9.84
N ALA A 188 -6.62 16.09 -10.59
CA ALA A 188 -5.61 16.83 -11.36
C ALA A 188 -4.49 17.42 -10.49
N ASP A 189 -4.77 17.81 -9.25
CA ASP A 189 -3.74 18.36 -8.36
C ASP A 189 -2.81 17.27 -7.84
N ALA A 190 -3.33 16.07 -7.55
CA ALA A 190 -2.51 14.90 -7.23
C ALA A 190 -1.61 14.51 -8.42
N ALA A 191 -2.17 14.48 -9.64
CA ALA A 191 -1.40 14.17 -10.85
C ALA A 191 -0.26 15.17 -11.07
N ARG A 192 -0.53 16.48 -10.97
CA ARG A 192 0.49 17.53 -11.12
C ARG A 192 1.58 17.44 -10.05
N PHE A 193 1.20 17.13 -8.82
CA PHE A 193 2.14 16.90 -7.74
C PHE A 193 3.08 15.74 -8.06
N LEU A 194 2.52 14.61 -8.50
CA LEU A 194 3.28 13.41 -8.89
C LEU A 194 4.19 13.68 -10.09
N GLU A 195 3.74 14.40 -11.10
CA GLU A 195 4.57 14.83 -12.24
C GLU A 195 5.78 15.65 -11.77
N THR A 196 5.55 16.62 -10.88
CA THR A 196 6.63 17.43 -10.30
C THR A 196 7.60 16.56 -9.50
N ALA A 197 7.10 15.63 -8.70
CA ALA A 197 7.92 14.70 -7.92
C ALA A 197 8.78 13.82 -8.85
N ARG A 198 8.19 13.26 -9.91
CA ARG A 198 8.89 12.47 -10.93
C ARG A 198 10.01 13.26 -11.59
N ASP A 199 9.75 14.49 -11.99
CA ASP A 199 10.69 15.30 -12.77
C ASP A 199 11.87 15.79 -11.92
N THR A 200 11.66 15.91 -10.60
CA THR A 200 12.67 16.35 -9.62
C THR A 200 13.47 15.21 -8.97
N LEU A 201 13.24 13.94 -9.36
CA LEU A 201 14.08 12.82 -8.93
C LEU A 201 15.53 13.01 -9.40
N SER A 202 16.46 13.17 -8.47
CA SER A 202 17.91 13.30 -8.71
C SER A 202 18.57 11.96 -8.98
#